data_AF-W2GDW6-F1
#
_entry.id   AF-W2GDW6-F1
#
_cell.length_a   1.000
_cell.length_b   1.000
_cell.length_c   1.000
_cell.angle_alpha   90.00
_cell.angle_beta   90.00
_cell.angle_gamma   90.00
#
_symmetry.space_group_name_H-M   'P 1'
#
loop_
_entity.id
_entity.type
_entity.pdbx_description
1 polymer ?
#
loop_
_entity_poly.entity_id
_entity_poly.type
_entity_poly.pdbx_seq_one_letter_code
_entity_poly.pdbx_strand_id
1 'polypeptide(L)'
;MEEAETEVKHRCGVYGEGSVFSVEIQRNAEVEVLQEKIAGILSTEQHTVPPRLLTLYLARKEGETTWQADDDNLDALLQGDVDKKYMKMRPSWKLNKKELFGPSFTPGDEEIHVLVELPPDEFSVKRQRVEHRTSLAELWEHSELQLAVLPAPHQLAELLQKPLPFRLTLRDSVVADRVFSPNGPLITCPDLTLLMDHFLALSVFRRPEATASENSWQLYYDALLSIPISLWHEKGFLVREHRNLADKTGTTSLRKRPDYILQFKGLVLMRGEDKSSLESIAKAQAELTTKMRRWNVMLYGDLPYILGYATSGSNLQVVAIERSDGPCRATVILDFSVFEDKA
;
A
#
# COMPACT_ATOMS: atom_id res chain seq x y z
N MET A 1 45.07 -26.06 31.21
CA MET A 1 45.04 -24.59 31.40
C MET A 1 43.96 -24.12 30.46
N GLU A 2 42.71 -24.06 30.93
CA GLU A 2 41.59 -23.49 30.16
C GLU A 2 41.94 -22.03 29.91
N GLU A 3 42.19 -21.67 28.65
CA GLU A 3 42.17 -20.26 28.25
C GLU A 3 40.77 -19.75 28.58
N ALA A 4 40.68 -18.79 29.50
CA ALA A 4 39.43 -18.10 29.80
C ALA A 4 38.82 -17.64 28.47
N GLU A 5 37.64 -18.16 28.14
CA GLU A 5 36.93 -17.85 26.91
C GLU A 5 36.49 -16.39 26.95
N THR A 6 37.33 -15.50 26.42
CA THR A 6 37.07 -14.07 26.40
C THR A 6 35.95 -13.76 25.41
N GLU A 7 34.86 -13.17 25.89
CA GLU A 7 33.85 -12.58 25.02
C GLU A 7 34.39 -11.29 24.39
N VAL A 8 34.00 -11.06 23.14
CA VAL A 8 34.40 -9.90 22.35
C VAL A 8 33.16 -9.30 21.71
N LYS A 9 33.10 -7.96 21.73
CA LYS A 9 32.04 -7.18 21.12
C LYS A 9 32.35 -6.92 19.65
N HIS A 10 31.46 -7.32 18.77
CA HIS A 10 31.53 -7.05 17.33
C HIS A 10 30.40 -6.09 16.93
N ARG A 11 30.72 -4.98 16.26
CA ARG A 11 29.73 -4.08 15.67
C ARG A 11 29.40 -4.57 14.26
N CYS A 12 28.12 -4.69 13.98
CA CYS A 12 27.56 -5.27 12.77
C CYS A 12 26.77 -4.20 12.03
N GLY A 13 27.03 -4.01 10.74
CA GLY A 13 26.22 -3.17 9.84
C GLY A 13 25.42 -4.02 8.87
N VAL A 14 24.13 -3.73 8.71
CA VAL A 14 23.21 -4.52 7.86
C VAL A 14 22.99 -3.83 6.53
N TYR A 15 23.32 -4.53 5.44
CA TYR A 15 23.02 -4.07 4.09
C TYR A 15 21.51 -3.99 3.86
N GLY A 16 21.06 -2.95 3.19
CA GLY A 16 19.66 -2.68 2.84
C GLY A 16 18.86 -2.01 3.96
N GLU A 17 19.05 -2.41 5.21
CA GLU A 17 18.38 -1.79 6.37
C GLU A 17 19.12 -0.52 6.84
N GLY A 18 20.45 -0.46 6.68
CA GLY A 18 21.26 0.65 7.18
C GLY A 18 21.39 0.67 8.71
N SER A 19 21.02 -0.42 9.38
CA SER A 19 21.11 -0.52 10.84
C SER A 19 22.48 -1.01 11.30
N VAL A 20 22.91 -0.47 12.44
CA VAL A 20 24.16 -0.84 13.12
C VAL A 20 23.85 -1.27 14.55
N PHE A 21 24.35 -2.42 14.97
CA PHE A 21 24.19 -2.91 16.34
C PHE A 21 25.42 -3.70 16.78
N SER A 22 25.49 -4.04 18.06
CA SER A 22 26.61 -4.79 18.63
C SER A 22 26.19 -6.20 19.05
N VAL A 23 27.08 -7.16 18.86
CA VAL A 23 26.93 -8.55 19.31
C VAL A 23 28.13 -8.92 20.17
N GLU A 24 27.87 -9.43 21.37
CA GLU A 24 28.89 -10.01 22.23
C GLU A 24 28.92 -11.53 22.02
N ILE A 25 30.10 -12.09 21.76
CA ILE A 25 30.28 -13.52 21.47
C ILE A 25 31.67 -13.98 21.89
N GLN A 26 31.80 -15.26 22.25
CA GLN A 26 33.09 -15.85 22.58
C GLN A 26 34.07 -15.76 21.41
N ARG A 27 35.32 -15.38 21.69
CA ARG A 27 36.39 -15.22 20.70
C ARG A 27 36.65 -16.47 19.85
N ASN A 28 36.51 -17.65 20.46
CA ASN A 28 36.73 -18.95 19.80
C ASN A 28 35.47 -19.52 19.14
N ALA A 29 34.33 -18.82 19.19
CA ALA A 29 33.09 -19.27 18.58
C ALA A 29 33.20 -19.38 17.05
N GLU A 30 32.31 -20.19 16.48
CA GLU A 30 32.18 -20.31 15.03
C GLU A 30 31.32 -19.19 14.46
N VAL A 31 31.52 -18.89 13.18
CA VAL A 31 30.72 -17.89 12.46
C VAL A 31 29.24 -18.27 12.44
N GLU A 32 28.90 -19.55 12.45
CA GLU A 32 27.50 -20.02 12.59
C GLU A 32 26.83 -19.50 13.86
N VAL A 33 27.53 -19.52 15.00
CA VAL A 33 27.02 -19.00 16.28
C VAL A 33 26.81 -17.48 16.21
N LEU A 34 27.67 -16.78 15.47
CA LEU A 34 27.50 -15.35 15.21
C LEU A 34 26.26 -15.08 14.33
N GLN A 35 26.01 -15.90 13.31
CA GLN A 35 24.80 -15.82 12.47
C GLN A 35 23.53 -16.02 13.32
N GLU A 36 23.53 -16.97 14.26
CA GLU A 36 22.40 -17.21 15.16
C GLU A 36 22.08 -15.99 16.03
N LYS A 37 23.11 -15.40 16.66
CA LYS A 37 22.91 -14.20 17.49
C LYS A 37 22.38 -13.02 16.66
N ILE A 38 22.94 -12.79 15.47
CA ILE A 38 22.50 -11.72 14.57
C ILE A 38 21.05 -11.94 14.13
N ALA A 39 20.71 -13.15 13.69
CA ALA A 39 19.35 -13.48 13.28
C ALA A 39 18.32 -13.32 14.40
N GLY A 40 18.70 -13.65 15.64
CA GLY A 40 17.86 -13.42 16.82
C GLY A 40 17.56 -11.94 17.07
N ILE A 41 18.54 -11.06 16.84
CA ILE A 41 18.37 -9.60 16.98
C ILE A 41 17.51 -9.04 15.84
N LEU A 42 17.69 -9.53 14.62
CA LEU A 42 16.96 -9.05 13.43
C LEU A 42 15.54 -9.61 13.31
N SER A 43 15.20 -10.65 14.08
CA SER A 43 13.86 -11.24 14.06
C SER A 43 12.87 -10.42 14.90
N THR A 44 11.62 -10.36 14.44
CA THR A 44 10.49 -9.76 15.17
C THR A 44 9.37 -10.80 15.34
N GLU A 45 8.31 -10.47 16.11
CA GLU A 45 7.13 -11.35 16.24
C GLU A 45 6.42 -11.64 14.90
N GLN A 46 6.57 -10.73 13.93
CA GLN A 46 5.89 -10.80 12.64
C GLN A 46 6.78 -11.38 11.53
N HIS A 47 8.10 -11.43 11.74
CA HIS A 47 9.07 -11.87 10.75
C HIS A 47 10.29 -12.54 11.41
N THR A 48 10.50 -13.84 11.13
CA THR A 48 11.67 -14.59 11.62
C THR A 48 12.74 -14.65 10.55
N VAL A 49 13.96 -14.23 10.88
CA VAL A 49 15.14 -14.30 10.00
C VAL A 49 15.87 -15.63 10.25
N PRO A 50 15.96 -16.56 9.26
CA PRO A 50 16.67 -17.81 9.47
C PRO A 50 18.20 -17.59 9.50
N PRO A 51 18.93 -17.98 10.56
CA PRO A 51 20.38 -17.76 10.68
C PRO A 51 21.20 -18.29 9.50
N ARG A 52 20.85 -19.48 9.01
CA ARG A 52 21.50 -20.17 7.89
C ARG A 52 21.45 -19.42 6.56
N LEU A 53 20.59 -18.41 6.46
CA LEU A 53 20.38 -17.63 5.24
C LEU A 53 21.13 -16.29 5.26
N LEU A 54 21.66 -15.87 6.41
CA LEU A 54 22.51 -14.69 6.51
C LEU A 54 23.86 -14.95 5.84
N THR A 55 24.35 -14.00 5.05
CA THR A 55 25.76 -14.00 4.62
C THR A 55 26.52 -12.92 5.37
N LEU A 56 27.63 -13.29 6.01
CA LEU A 56 28.48 -12.38 6.76
C LEU A 56 29.78 -12.08 6.01
N TYR A 57 30.24 -10.84 6.11
CA TYR A 57 31.49 -10.35 5.53
C TYR A 57 32.33 -9.61 6.57
N LEU A 58 33.65 -9.64 6.43
CA LEU A 58 34.51 -8.74 7.19
C LEU A 58 34.35 -7.31 6.69
N ALA A 59 34.19 -6.35 7.59
CA ALA A 59 34.11 -4.93 7.28
C ALA A 59 35.49 -4.30 7.00
N ARG A 60 36.39 -5.04 6.35
CA ARG A 60 37.68 -4.58 5.82
C ARG A 60 37.93 -5.29 4.50
N LYS A 61 38.53 -4.60 3.54
CA LYS A 61 38.79 -5.20 2.23
C LYS A 61 39.96 -6.17 2.30
N GLU A 62 40.01 -7.12 1.38
CA GLU A 62 41.09 -8.09 1.31
C GLU A 62 42.45 -7.36 1.13
N GLY A 63 43.39 -7.61 2.05
CA GLY A 63 44.71 -6.97 2.07
C GLY A 63 44.78 -5.65 2.86
N GLU A 64 43.66 -5.12 3.35
CA GLU A 64 43.62 -3.93 4.22
C GLU A 64 43.62 -4.32 5.70
N THR A 65 44.25 -3.49 6.54
CA THR A 65 44.28 -3.68 8.00
C THR A 65 43.23 -2.85 8.73
N THR A 66 42.62 -1.88 8.06
CA THR A 66 41.71 -0.90 8.64
C THR A 66 40.26 -1.36 8.52
N TRP A 67 39.49 -1.23 9.59
CA TRP A 67 38.05 -1.50 9.61
C TRP A 67 37.26 -0.33 9.00
N GLN A 68 36.01 -0.58 8.61
CA GLN A 68 35.12 0.52 8.23
C GLN A 68 34.80 1.37 9.47
N ALA A 69 34.92 2.68 9.32
CA ALA A 69 34.47 3.63 10.32
C ALA A 69 32.94 3.71 10.34
N ASP A 70 32.36 4.00 11.49
CA ASP A 70 30.96 4.33 11.69
C ASP A 70 30.73 5.84 11.41
N ASP A 71 30.78 6.20 10.12
CA ASP A 71 30.65 7.57 9.63
C ASP A 71 29.59 7.68 8.52
N ASP A 72 29.36 8.89 7.98
CA ASP A 72 28.38 9.11 6.90
C ASP A 72 28.66 8.25 5.64
N ASN A 73 29.90 7.76 5.43
CA ASN A 73 30.21 6.87 4.31
C ASN A 73 29.72 5.44 4.56
N LEU A 74 29.61 5.01 5.82
CA LEU A 74 29.01 3.74 6.19
C LEU A 74 27.54 3.69 5.81
N ASP A 75 26.78 4.76 6.06
CA ASP A 75 25.37 4.82 5.70
C ASP A 75 25.17 4.62 4.19
N ALA A 76 25.99 5.29 3.38
CA ALA A 76 26.00 5.11 1.93
C ALA A 76 26.42 3.69 1.51
N LEU A 77 27.37 3.06 2.23
CA LEU A 77 27.79 1.69 1.99
C LEU A 77 26.67 0.68 2.30
N LEU A 78 26.02 0.81 3.45
CA LEU A 78 24.96 -0.10 3.89
C LEU A 78 23.69 0.05 3.06
N GLN A 79 23.42 1.24 2.51
CA GLN A 79 22.34 1.47 1.55
C GLN A 79 22.63 0.91 0.14
N GLY A 80 23.89 0.57 -0.15
CA GLY A 80 24.34 0.10 -1.45
C GLY A 80 24.24 -1.42 -1.68
N ASP A 81 24.73 -1.86 -2.84
CA ASP A 81 24.93 -3.27 -3.12
C ASP A 81 26.10 -3.83 -2.30
N VAL A 82 26.03 -5.11 -1.92
CA VAL A 82 27.13 -5.82 -1.27
C VAL A 82 28.38 -5.74 -2.15
N ASP A 83 29.40 -5.04 -1.66
CA ASP A 83 30.68 -4.98 -2.34
C ASP A 83 31.38 -6.34 -2.20
N LYS A 84 31.46 -7.08 -3.31
CA LYS A 84 32.09 -8.41 -3.36
C LYS A 84 33.59 -8.39 -3.06
N LYS A 85 34.20 -7.22 -2.86
CA LYS A 85 35.58 -7.07 -2.37
C LYS A 85 35.74 -7.38 -0.88
N TYR A 86 34.66 -7.36 -0.10
CA TYR A 86 34.72 -7.79 1.29
C TYR A 86 34.80 -9.31 1.39
N MET A 87 35.62 -9.80 2.32
CA MET A 87 35.84 -11.22 2.50
C MET A 87 34.62 -11.88 3.14
N LYS A 88 33.99 -12.83 2.44
CA LYS A 88 32.90 -13.66 2.97
C LYS A 88 33.40 -14.57 4.08
N MET A 89 32.71 -14.54 5.22
CA MET A 89 32.98 -15.39 6.38
C MET A 89 32.31 -16.75 6.17
N ARG A 90 33.05 -17.84 6.38
CA ARG A 90 32.51 -19.20 6.26
C ARG A 90 31.91 -19.64 7.60
N PRO A 91 30.68 -20.21 7.64
CA PRO A 91 30.00 -20.60 8.89
C PRO A 91 30.85 -21.49 9.81
N SER A 92 31.60 -22.44 9.23
CA SER A 92 32.45 -23.39 9.96
C SER A 92 33.82 -22.84 10.41
N TRP A 93 34.09 -21.55 10.22
CA TRP A 93 35.36 -20.95 10.66
C TRP A 93 35.21 -20.35 12.04
N LYS A 94 36.27 -20.44 12.85
CA LYS A 94 36.32 -19.77 14.16
C LYS A 94 36.64 -18.29 14.00
N LEU A 95 36.01 -17.44 14.79
CA LEU A 95 36.21 -15.98 14.74
C LEU A 95 37.68 -15.58 15.00
N ASN A 96 38.37 -16.30 15.89
CA ASN A 96 39.80 -16.10 16.20
C ASN A 96 40.76 -16.60 15.10
N LYS A 97 40.27 -17.14 13.99
CA LYS A 97 41.11 -17.55 12.87
C LYS A 97 41.84 -16.32 12.29
N LYS A 98 43.11 -16.47 11.91
CA LYS A 98 43.97 -15.35 11.46
C LYS A 98 43.39 -14.58 10.27
N GLU A 99 42.72 -15.29 9.37
CA GLU A 99 42.08 -14.72 8.18
C GLU A 99 40.78 -13.95 8.51
N LEU A 100 40.21 -14.14 9.71
CA LEU A 100 39.05 -13.38 10.20
C LEU A 100 39.52 -12.24 11.11
N PHE A 101 39.22 -12.32 12.41
CA PHE A 101 39.64 -11.31 13.39
C PHE A 101 41.05 -11.59 13.93
N GLY A 102 41.43 -12.88 13.98
CA GLY A 102 42.68 -13.32 14.58
C GLY A 102 42.62 -13.38 16.12
N PRO A 103 43.59 -14.06 16.75
CA PRO A 103 43.58 -14.29 18.19
C PRO A 103 43.83 -13.02 19.01
N SER A 104 44.47 -12.01 18.43
CA SER A 104 44.82 -10.74 19.08
C SER A 104 43.85 -9.59 18.76
N PHE A 105 42.66 -9.89 18.22
CA PHE A 105 41.68 -8.87 17.89
C PHE A 105 41.24 -8.08 19.13
N THR A 106 41.21 -6.76 18.99
CA THR A 106 40.66 -5.82 19.97
C THR A 106 39.75 -4.85 19.20
N PRO A 107 38.46 -4.75 19.55
CA PRO A 107 37.56 -3.84 18.86
C PRO A 107 37.97 -2.38 19.11
N GLY A 108 38.04 -1.56 18.07
CA GLY A 108 38.17 -0.11 18.21
C GLY A 108 36.83 0.56 18.53
N ASP A 109 36.90 1.81 18.98
CA ASP A 109 35.73 2.66 19.10
C ASP A 109 35.27 3.11 17.70
N GLU A 110 33.96 3.11 17.47
CA GLU A 110 33.35 3.57 16.20
C GLU A 110 33.81 2.79 14.95
N GLU A 111 34.22 1.52 15.11
CA GLU A 111 34.57 0.62 14.00
C GLU A 111 33.47 -0.44 13.77
N ILE A 112 33.14 -0.69 12.50
CA ILE A 112 32.32 -1.81 12.06
C ILE A 112 33.24 -2.99 11.78
N HIS A 113 32.87 -4.16 12.31
CA HIS A 113 33.66 -5.38 12.20
C HIS A 113 33.04 -6.39 11.22
N VAL A 114 31.71 -6.43 11.17
CA VAL A 114 30.94 -7.40 10.39
C VAL A 114 29.92 -6.66 9.52
N LEU A 115 29.84 -7.03 8.24
CA LEU A 115 28.75 -6.61 7.36
C LEU A 115 27.81 -7.78 7.15
N VAL A 116 26.51 -7.53 7.30
CA VAL A 116 25.44 -8.53 7.25
C VAL A 116 24.64 -8.35 5.98
N GLU A 117 24.63 -9.36 5.12
CA GLU A 117 23.72 -9.48 4.00
C GLU A 117 22.55 -10.39 4.40
N LEU A 118 21.33 -9.83 4.36
CA LEU A 118 20.09 -10.58 4.53
C LEU A 118 19.87 -11.50 3.33
N PRO A 119 19.18 -12.65 3.50
CA PRO A 119 18.78 -13.44 2.36
C PRO A 119 18.09 -12.58 1.32
N PRO A 120 18.33 -12.81 0.02
CA PRO A 120 17.34 -12.40 -0.96
C PRO A 120 16.04 -13.07 -0.54
N ASP A 121 15.00 -12.29 -0.24
CA ASP A 121 13.70 -12.92 -0.05
C ASP A 121 13.47 -13.77 -1.29
N GLU A 122 13.01 -15.01 -1.13
CA GLU A 122 12.31 -15.71 -2.21
C GLU A 122 11.03 -14.95 -2.66
N PHE A 123 10.81 -13.73 -2.13
CA PHE A 123 9.83 -12.72 -2.48
C PHE A 123 10.40 -11.36 -2.91
N SER A 124 11.72 -11.18 -3.10
CA SER A 124 12.32 -9.90 -3.45
C SER A 124 12.98 -9.96 -4.82
N VAL A 125 12.13 -9.58 -5.79
CA VAL A 125 12.43 -9.00 -7.09
C VAL A 125 13.85 -8.43 -7.16
N LYS A 126 14.60 -8.82 -8.22
CA LYS A 126 15.85 -8.21 -8.67
C LYS A 126 15.89 -6.72 -8.33
N ARG A 127 16.97 -6.25 -7.69
CA ARG A 127 17.24 -4.82 -7.41
C ARG A 127 16.95 -3.98 -8.65
N GLN A 128 15.75 -3.39 -8.67
CA GLN A 128 15.36 -2.35 -9.59
C GLN A 128 15.85 -1.06 -8.91
N ARG A 129 16.92 -0.50 -9.48
CA ARG A 129 17.30 0.93 -9.47
C ARG A 129 16.31 1.75 -8.65
N VAL A 130 16.67 2.18 -7.43
CA VAL A 130 15.82 2.93 -6.46
C VAL A 130 14.67 3.63 -7.20
N GLU A 131 13.56 2.92 -7.34
CA GLU A 131 12.39 3.47 -7.98
C GLU A 131 11.89 4.49 -6.97
N HIS A 132 11.86 5.75 -7.38
CA HIS A 132 11.22 6.81 -6.62
C HIS A 132 9.86 6.28 -6.18
N ARG A 133 9.72 6.06 -4.86
CA ARG A 133 8.49 5.52 -4.27
C ARG A 133 7.51 6.67 -4.16
N THR A 134 6.54 6.67 -5.05
CA THR A 134 5.49 7.69 -5.10
C THR A 134 4.50 7.41 -3.97
N SER A 135 4.33 8.38 -3.09
CA SER A 135 3.28 8.36 -2.06
C SER A 135 1.89 8.50 -2.69
N LEU A 136 0.83 8.15 -1.93
CA LEU A 136 -0.55 8.36 -2.37
C LEU A 136 -0.85 9.83 -2.70
N ALA A 137 -0.21 10.78 -2.01
CA ALA A 137 -0.38 12.21 -2.24
C ALA A 137 0.28 12.68 -3.56
N GLU A 138 1.42 12.09 -3.91
CA GLU A 138 2.18 12.39 -5.13
C GLU A 138 1.55 11.75 -6.39
N LEU A 139 0.76 10.67 -6.25
CA LEU A 139 0.00 10.09 -7.38
C LEU A 139 -0.89 11.12 -8.10
N TRP A 140 -1.35 12.14 -7.38
CA TRP A 140 -2.13 13.23 -7.96
C TRP A 140 -1.36 14.06 -8.98
N GLU A 141 -0.02 14.09 -8.93
CA GLU A 141 0.83 14.75 -9.93
C GLU A 141 0.88 13.98 -11.25
N HIS A 142 0.63 12.67 -11.17
CA HIS A 142 0.44 11.81 -12.34
C HIS A 142 -1.00 11.82 -12.85
N SER A 143 -1.91 12.52 -12.17
CA SER A 143 -3.25 12.73 -12.68
C SER A 143 -3.19 13.73 -13.83
N GLU A 144 -3.31 13.26 -15.07
CA GLU A 144 -3.45 14.11 -16.26
C GLU A 144 -4.83 14.82 -16.32
N LEU A 145 -5.57 14.84 -15.22
CA LEU A 145 -6.95 15.32 -15.14
C LEU A 145 -6.99 16.85 -15.06
N GLN A 146 -6.92 17.52 -16.20
CA GLN A 146 -7.08 18.97 -16.30
C GLN A 146 -8.57 19.36 -16.44
N LEU A 147 -9.31 19.37 -15.33
CA LEU A 147 -10.69 19.85 -15.29
C LEU A 147 -10.76 21.30 -14.82
N ALA A 148 -10.92 22.24 -15.76
CA ALA A 148 -11.23 23.63 -15.44
C ALA A 148 -12.74 23.82 -15.10
N VAL A 149 -13.59 22.96 -15.66
CA VAL A 149 -15.05 22.90 -15.42
C VAL A 149 -15.45 21.44 -15.34
N LEU A 150 -16.44 21.13 -14.49
CA LEU A 150 -16.98 19.77 -14.39
C LEU A 150 -17.70 19.38 -15.70
N PRO A 151 -17.39 18.21 -16.28
CA PRO A 151 -17.96 17.76 -17.56
C PRO A 151 -19.45 17.43 -17.43
N ALA A 152 -20.21 17.49 -18.51
CA ALA A 152 -21.58 16.98 -18.50
C ALA A 152 -21.60 15.46 -18.21
N PRO A 153 -22.70 14.87 -17.67
CA PRO A 153 -22.72 13.46 -17.27
C PRO A 153 -22.26 12.45 -18.33
N HIS A 154 -22.57 12.68 -19.61
CA HIS A 154 -22.11 11.82 -20.71
C HIS A 154 -20.59 11.92 -20.93
N GLN A 155 -20.02 13.13 -20.86
CA GLN A 155 -18.57 13.36 -20.93
C GLN A 155 -17.85 12.81 -19.69
N LEU A 156 -18.51 12.86 -18.52
CA LEU A 156 -18.01 12.24 -17.30
C LEU A 156 -17.91 10.72 -17.45
N ALA A 157 -18.93 10.07 -18.02
CA ALA A 157 -18.92 8.63 -18.28
C ALA A 157 -17.73 8.22 -19.17
N GLU A 158 -17.49 8.97 -20.26
CA GLU A 158 -16.33 8.75 -21.14
C GLU A 158 -15.01 8.98 -20.41
N LEU A 159 -14.94 9.97 -19.54
CA LEU A 159 -13.74 10.28 -18.75
C LEU A 159 -13.41 9.18 -17.74
N LEU A 160 -14.41 8.66 -17.02
CA LEU A 160 -14.23 7.63 -15.99
C LEU A 160 -13.88 6.25 -16.57
N GLN A 161 -14.19 6.00 -17.85
CA GLN A 161 -13.81 4.77 -18.54
C GLN A 161 -12.38 4.81 -19.09
N LYS A 162 -11.70 5.97 -19.06
CA LYS A 162 -10.30 6.03 -19.48
C LYS A 162 -9.42 5.29 -18.49
N PRO A 163 -8.45 4.48 -18.97
CA PRO A 163 -7.43 3.92 -18.10
C PRO A 163 -6.68 5.03 -17.36
N LEU A 164 -6.23 4.73 -16.15
CA LEU A 164 -5.37 5.62 -15.39
C LEU A 164 -4.06 5.87 -16.17
N PRO A 165 -3.53 7.10 -16.20
CA PRO A 165 -2.46 7.49 -17.11
C PRO A 165 -1.07 6.94 -16.76
N PHE A 166 -0.95 6.18 -15.67
CA PHE A 166 0.28 5.54 -15.20
C PHE A 166 0.07 4.03 -15.05
N ARG A 167 1.14 3.27 -14.80
CA ARG A 167 1.10 1.83 -14.54
C ARG A 167 1.53 1.52 -13.11
N LEU A 168 0.89 0.53 -12.50
CA LEU A 168 1.35 -0.13 -11.28
C LEU A 168 1.57 -1.62 -11.54
N THR A 169 2.52 -2.20 -10.81
CA THR A 169 2.67 -3.65 -10.75
C THR A 169 1.68 -4.20 -9.72
N LEU A 170 0.60 -4.82 -10.19
CA LEU A 170 -0.37 -5.55 -9.36
C LEU A 170 -0.09 -7.06 -9.43
N ARG A 171 -0.61 -7.82 -8.46
CA ARG A 171 -0.57 -9.30 -8.50
C ARG A 171 -1.31 -9.87 -9.69
N ASP A 172 -2.43 -9.25 -10.07
CA ASP A 172 -3.19 -9.60 -11.25
C ASP A 172 -2.80 -8.70 -12.43
N SER A 173 -1.95 -9.23 -13.32
CA SER A 173 -1.48 -8.48 -14.49
C SER A 173 -2.59 -8.20 -15.50
N VAL A 174 -3.63 -9.04 -15.56
CA VAL A 174 -4.76 -8.84 -16.50
C VAL A 174 -5.57 -7.62 -16.08
N VAL A 175 -5.83 -7.47 -14.79
CA VAL A 175 -6.48 -6.28 -14.24
C VAL A 175 -5.60 -5.04 -14.42
N ALA A 176 -4.29 -5.17 -14.16
CA ALA A 176 -3.36 -4.05 -14.36
C ALA A 176 -3.41 -3.52 -15.80
N ASP A 177 -3.38 -4.39 -16.80
CA ASP A 177 -3.42 -4.01 -18.22
C ASP A 177 -4.74 -3.33 -18.66
N ARG A 178 -5.81 -3.47 -17.87
CA ARG A 178 -7.13 -2.86 -18.15
C ARG A 178 -7.34 -1.54 -17.42
N VAL A 179 -6.90 -1.47 -16.17
CA VAL A 179 -7.08 -0.29 -15.31
C VAL A 179 -6.06 0.80 -15.66
N PHE A 180 -4.87 0.42 -16.11
CA PHE A 180 -3.77 1.33 -16.38
C PHE A 180 -3.48 1.47 -17.88
N SER A 181 -3.06 2.66 -18.29
CA SER A 181 -2.62 2.90 -19.66
C SER A 181 -1.35 2.11 -19.96
N PRO A 182 -1.29 1.30 -21.04
CA PRO A 182 -0.10 0.51 -21.37
C PRO A 182 1.12 1.39 -21.70
N ASN A 183 0.87 2.64 -22.11
CA ASN A 183 1.91 3.61 -22.45
C ASN A 183 2.28 4.54 -21.28
N GLY A 184 1.63 4.40 -20.12
CA GLY A 184 1.90 5.24 -18.95
C GLY A 184 3.28 4.98 -18.31
N PRO A 185 3.82 5.94 -17.52
CA PRO A 185 5.00 5.68 -16.71
C PRO A 185 4.70 4.58 -15.70
N LEU A 186 5.67 3.68 -15.48
CA LEU A 186 5.60 2.73 -14.37
C LEU A 186 5.90 3.48 -13.08
N ILE A 187 4.98 3.42 -12.13
CA ILE A 187 5.09 4.06 -10.82
C ILE A 187 5.16 2.98 -9.74
N THR A 188 5.98 3.25 -8.72
CA THR A 188 6.08 2.39 -7.55
C THR A 188 5.38 3.08 -6.39
N CYS A 189 4.10 2.74 -6.18
CA CYS A 189 3.29 3.23 -5.08
C CYS A 189 2.83 2.05 -4.20
N PRO A 190 3.61 1.67 -3.18
CA PRO A 190 3.31 0.49 -2.35
C PRO A 190 1.92 0.52 -1.72
N ASP A 191 1.46 1.68 -1.28
CA ASP A 191 0.16 1.83 -0.60
C ASP A 191 -1.00 1.61 -1.57
N LEU A 192 -0.97 2.22 -2.77
CA LEU A 192 -2.02 2.00 -3.76
C LEU A 192 -2.00 0.56 -4.27
N THR A 193 -0.80 0.00 -4.53
CA THR A 193 -0.65 -1.42 -4.88
C THR A 193 -1.27 -2.31 -3.82
N LEU A 194 -0.99 -2.05 -2.52
CA LEU A 194 -1.55 -2.83 -1.42
C LEU A 194 -3.07 -2.72 -1.35
N LEU A 195 -3.64 -1.52 -1.48
CA LEU A 195 -5.09 -1.29 -1.47
C LEU A 195 -5.78 -2.03 -2.63
N MET A 196 -5.23 -1.95 -3.83
CA MET A 196 -5.77 -2.64 -5.01
C MET A 196 -5.61 -4.16 -4.92
N ASP A 197 -4.43 -4.67 -4.55
CA ASP A 197 -4.18 -6.11 -4.38
C ASP A 197 -5.05 -6.69 -3.27
N HIS A 198 -5.29 -5.94 -2.18
CA HIS A 198 -6.19 -6.36 -1.12
C HIS A 198 -7.62 -6.52 -1.64
N PHE A 199 -8.13 -5.53 -2.38
CA PHE A 199 -9.46 -5.62 -2.99
C PHE A 199 -9.55 -6.76 -4.01
N LEU A 200 -8.52 -6.98 -4.83
CA LEU A 200 -8.47 -8.09 -5.77
C LEU A 200 -8.45 -9.45 -5.07
N ALA A 201 -7.70 -9.58 -3.97
CA ALA A 201 -7.74 -10.79 -3.16
C ALA A 201 -9.14 -11.02 -2.56
N LEU A 202 -9.81 -9.98 -2.06
CA LEU A 202 -11.19 -10.07 -1.60
C LEU A 202 -12.15 -10.48 -2.73
N SER A 203 -11.97 -9.94 -3.94
CA SER A 203 -12.82 -10.25 -5.10
C SER A 203 -12.62 -11.65 -5.66
N VAL A 204 -11.54 -12.35 -5.30
CA VAL A 204 -11.30 -13.75 -5.67
C VAL A 204 -11.68 -14.71 -4.53
N PHE A 205 -11.17 -14.46 -3.31
CA PHE A 205 -11.28 -15.41 -2.19
C PHE A 205 -12.49 -15.19 -1.29
N ARG A 206 -13.05 -13.98 -1.27
CA ARG A 206 -14.17 -13.60 -0.39
C ARG A 206 -15.30 -12.89 -1.15
N ARG A 207 -15.40 -13.13 -2.45
CA ARG A 207 -16.49 -12.60 -3.26
C ARG A 207 -17.82 -13.10 -2.68
N PRO A 208 -18.79 -12.20 -2.41
CA PRO A 208 -20.11 -12.64 -2.02
C PRO A 208 -20.75 -13.52 -3.10
N GLU A 209 -21.49 -14.53 -2.70
CA GLU A 209 -22.34 -15.29 -3.62
C GLU A 209 -23.40 -14.36 -4.24
N ALA A 210 -23.89 -14.68 -5.44
CA ALA A 210 -24.90 -13.86 -6.12
C ALA A 210 -26.16 -13.63 -5.25
N THR A 211 -26.55 -14.64 -4.46
CA THR A 211 -27.68 -14.61 -3.55
C THR A 211 -27.33 -14.16 -2.13
N ALA A 212 -26.11 -13.66 -1.90
CA ALA A 212 -25.68 -13.20 -0.58
C ALA A 212 -26.51 -12.00 -0.09
N SER A 213 -26.51 -11.81 1.22
CA SER A 213 -27.25 -10.72 1.87
C SER A 213 -26.76 -9.34 1.44
N GLU A 214 -27.63 -8.33 1.57
CA GLU A 214 -27.28 -6.92 1.37
C GLU A 214 -26.04 -6.52 2.19
N ASN A 215 -25.95 -6.93 3.46
CA ASN A 215 -24.78 -6.67 4.30
C ASN A 215 -23.48 -7.25 3.73
N SER A 216 -23.54 -8.44 3.11
CA SER A 216 -22.38 -9.08 2.50
C SER A 216 -21.88 -8.30 1.29
N TRP A 217 -22.81 -7.85 0.45
CA TRP A 217 -22.49 -6.99 -0.71
C TRP A 217 -22.04 -5.59 -0.26
N GLN A 218 -22.62 -5.04 0.80
CA GLN A 218 -22.20 -3.76 1.37
C GLN A 218 -20.72 -3.79 1.78
N LEU A 219 -20.26 -4.85 2.48
CA LEU A 219 -18.85 -5.01 2.84
C LEU A 219 -17.93 -5.07 1.61
N TYR A 220 -18.40 -5.70 0.53
CA TYR A 220 -17.66 -5.77 -0.72
C TYR A 220 -17.50 -4.39 -1.37
N TYR A 221 -18.58 -3.60 -1.45
CA TYR A 221 -18.53 -2.25 -2.00
C TYR A 221 -17.82 -1.24 -1.08
N ASP A 222 -17.87 -1.42 0.24
CA ASP A 222 -17.08 -0.66 1.22
C ASP A 222 -15.58 -0.83 0.95
N ALA A 223 -15.12 -2.06 0.68
CA ALA A 223 -13.73 -2.31 0.31
C ALA A 223 -13.34 -1.60 -0.98
N LEU A 224 -14.22 -1.58 -1.99
CA LEU A 224 -13.99 -0.84 -3.24
C LEU A 224 -13.89 0.68 -3.01
N LEU A 225 -14.84 1.25 -2.25
CA LEU A 225 -14.88 2.69 -1.97
C LEU A 225 -13.68 3.15 -1.13
N SER A 226 -13.11 2.28 -0.30
CA SER A 226 -11.96 2.61 0.55
C SER A 226 -10.72 3.09 -0.24
N ILE A 227 -10.58 2.67 -1.50
CA ILE A 227 -9.45 3.04 -2.38
C ILE A 227 -9.49 4.56 -2.68
N PRO A 228 -10.53 5.12 -3.34
CA PRO A 228 -10.59 6.56 -3.60
C PRO A 228 -10.66 7.41 -2.33
N ILE A 229 -11.24 6.89 -1.25
CA ILE A 229 -11.28 7.61 0.04
C ILE A 229 -9.87 7.78 0.61
N SER A 230 -9.05 6.73 0.58
CA SER A 230 -7.66 6.80 1.01
C SER A 230 -6.87 7.81 0.18
N LEU A 231 -7.05 7.81 -1.15
CA LEU A 231 -6.42 8.79 -2.04
C LEU A 231 -6.80 10.24 -1.71
N TRP A 232 -8.07 10.50 -1.33
CA TRP A 232 -8.51 11.83 -0.93
C TRP A 232 -7.92 12.27 0.40
N HIS A 233 -7.90 11.40 1.41
CA HIS A 233 -7.35 11.72 2.72
C HIS A 233 -5.87 12.10 2.64
N GLU A 234 -5.09 11.37 1.84
CA GLU A 234 -3.66 11.61 1.65
C GLU A 234 -3.39 12.95 0.93
N LYS A 235 -4.30 13.39 0.06
CA LYS A 235 -4.24 14.72 -0.55
C LYS A 235 -4.69 15.86 0.39
N GLY A 236 -5.15 15.54 1.59
CA GLY A 236 -5.67 16.50 2.57
C GLY A 236 -7.16 16.78 2.46
N PHE A 237 -7.90 16.05 1.61
CA PHE A 237 -9.36 16.12 1.58
C PHE A 237 -9.93 15.24 2.69
N LEU A 238 -10.14 15.84 3.86
CA LEU A 238 -10.78 15.17 5.00
C LEU A 238 -12.28 14.96 4.75
N VAL A 239 -12.60 13.93 3.97
CA VAL A 239 -13.97 13.49 3.73
C VAL A 239 -14.55 12.78 4.96
N ARG A 240 -15.87 12.75 5.07
CA ARG A 240 -16.60 12.05 6.13
C ARG A 240 -17.64 11.14 5.54
N GLU A 241 -17.64 9.91 6.02
CA GLU A 241 -18.56 8.88 5.59
C GLU A 241 -19.63 8.63 6.65
N HIS A 242 -20.85 8.45 6.20
CA HIS A 242 -21.97 8.11 7.07
C HIS A 242 -22.78 6.97 6.45
N ARG A 243 -22.76 5.82 7.12
CA ARG A 243 -23.55 4.64 6.77
C ARG A 243 -24.77 4.50 7.65
N ASN A 244 -25.95 4.30 7.06
CA ASN A 244 -27.20 4.02 7.78
C ASN A 244 -27.59 5.05 8.87
N LEU A 245 -27.00 6.25 8.83
CA LEU A 245 -27.21 7.32 9.79
C LEU A 245 -28.13 8.40 9.23
N ALA A 246 -28.77 9.14 10.14
CA ALA A 246 -29.56 10.29 9.75
C ALA A 246 -28.67 11.36 9.11
N ASP A 247 -29.09 11.86 7.96
CA ASP A 247 -28.42 12.94 7.27
C ASP A 247 -28.55 14.26 8.04
N LYS A 248 -27.42 14.73 8.59
CA LYS A 248 -27.34 15.99 9.34
C LYS A 248 -27.11 17.23 8.47
N THR A 249 -26.89 17.07 7.16
CA THR A 249 -26.65 18.20 6.23
C THR A 249 -27.94 18.93 5.87
N GLY A 250 -29.10 18.31 6.13
CA GLY A 250 -30.40 18.84 5.70
C GLY A 250 -30.70 18.60 4.22
N THR A 251 -29.87 17.84 3.49
CA THR A 251 -30.09 17.49 2.09
C THR A 251 -31.13 16.39 1.88
N THR A 252 -31.44 15.62 2.92
CA THR A 252 -32.43 14.54 2.90
C THR A 252 -33.77 14.98 3.47
N SER A 253 -34.86 14.47 2.90
CA SER A 253 -36.22 14.65 3.39
C SER A 253 -36.33 14.10 4.83
N LEU A 254 -37.09 14.77 5.69
CA LEU A 254 -37.22 14.42 7.10
C LEU A 254 -37.57 12.93 7.29
N ARG A 255 -36.87 12.25 8.21
CA ARG A 255 -37.02 10.81 8.54
C ARG A 255 -36.58 9.82 7.46
N LYS A 256 -36.12 10.27 6.30
CA LYS A 256 -35.46 9.40 5.31
C LYS A 256 -33.95 9.40 5.56
N ARG A 257 -33.29 8.31 5.19
CA ARG A 257 -31.82 8.17 5.24
C ARG A 257 -31.37 7.41 3.99
N PRO A 258 -30.36 7.91 3.27
CA PRO A 258 -29.64 7.07 2.33
C PRO A 258 -28.77 6.06 3.10
N ASP A 259 -28.35 5.01 2.42
CA ASP A 259 -27.53 3.95 3.02
C ASP A 259 -26.09 4.43 3.17
N TYR A 260 -25.64 5.35 2.30
CA TYR A 260 -24.33 5.96 2.35
C TYR A 260 -24.37 7.47 2.03
N ILE A 261 -23.55 8.26 2.73
CA ILE A 261 -23.26 9.67 2.41
C ILE A 261 -21.76 9.92 2.55
N LEU A 262 -21.17 10.56 1.54
CA LEU A 262 -19.85 11.15 1.59
C LEU A 262 -19.95 12.68 1.65
N GLN A 263 -19.25 13.28 2.61
CA GLN A 263 -19.26 14.72 2.84
C GLN A 263 -17.86 15.31 2.83
N PHE A 264 -17.75 16.55 2.36
CA PHE A 264 -16.55 17.37 2.51
C PHE A 264 -16.94 18.78 2.93
N LYS A 265 -16.39 19.26 4.05
CA LYS A 265 -16.68 20.60 4.61
C LYS A 265 -18.19 20.91 4.72
N GLY A 266 -19.01 19.90 5.02
CA GLY A 266 -20.47 20.04 5.17
C GLY A 266 -21.26 19.94 3.86
N LEU A 267 -20.61 19.87 2.70
CA LEU A 267 -21.25 19.61 1.42
C LEU A 267 -21.35 18.10 1.19
N VAL A 268 -22.48 17.65 0.65
CA VAL A 268 -22.64 16.26 0.21
C VAL A 268 -22.04 16.11 -1.18
N LEU A 269 -21.04 15.24 -1.33
CA LEU A 269 -20.38 14.97 -2.61
C LEU A 269 -20.90 13.69 -3.27
N MET A 270 -21.34 12.71 -2.46
CA MET A 270 -21.83 11.43 -2.94
C MET A 270 -22.91 10.84 -2.04
N ARG A 271 -23.85 10.10 -2.63
CA ARG A 271 -24.88 9.32 -1.93
C ARG A 271 -24.89 7.88 -2.43
N GLY A 272 -25.25 6.94 -1.58
CA GLY A 272 -25.40 5.54 -1.95
C GLY A 272 -26.70 4.93 -1.48
N GLU A 273 -27.19 3.98 -2.28
CA GLU A 273 -28.33 3.12 -1.98
C GLU A 273 -27.93 1.68 -2.26
N ASP A 274 -28.13 0.84 -1.25
CA ASP A 274 -27.83 -0.58 -1.30
C ASP A 274 -29.14 -1.36 -1.29
N LYS A 275 -29.19 -2.45 -2.06
CA LYS A 275 -30.34 -3.37 -2.09
C LYS A 275 -29.86 -4.81 -2.16
N SER A 276 -30.68 -5.70 -1.62
CA SER A 276 -30.48 -7.14 -1.78
C SER A 276 -30.51 -7.56 -3.25
N SER A 277 -29.85 -8.68 -3.58
CA SER A 277 -29.85 -9.23 -4.95
C SER A 277 -31.21 -9.67 -5.47
N LEU A 278 -32.22 -9.77 -4.59
CA LEU A 278 -33.60 -10.10 -4.94
C LEU A 278 -34.40 -8.89 -5.43
N GLU A 279 -33.87 -7.68 -5.24
CA GLU A 279 -34.53 -6.45 -5.63
C GLU A 279 -33.97 -5.93 -6.96
N SER A 280 -34.71 -5.01 -7.58
CA SER A 280 -34.25 -4.36 -8.81
C SER A 280 -33.34 -3.18 -8.46
N ILE A 281 -32.22 -3.05 -9.18
CA ILE A 281 -31.34 -1.89 -9.08
C ILE A 281 -32.07 -0.57 -9.38
N ALA A 282 -33.14 -0.59 -10.19
CA ALA A 282 -33.98 0.58 -10.45
C ALA A 282 -34.63 1.11 -9.16
N LYS A 283 -34.89 0.24 -8.18
CA LYS A 283 -35.38 0.65 -6.85
C LYS A 283 -34.31 1.41 -6.08
N ALA A 284 -33.08 0.89 -6.03
CA ALA A 284 -31.93 1.58 -5.44
C ALA A 284 -31.71 2.96 -6.09
N GLN A 285 -31.72 3.00 -7.43
CA GLN A 285 -31.58 4.23 -8.20
C GLN A 285 -32.68 5.26 -7.89
N ALA A 286 -33.94 4.84 -7.79
CA ALA A 286 -35.05 5.72 -7.45
C ALA A 286 -34.97 6.23 -6.00
N GLU A 287 -34.45 5.42 -5.08
CA GLU A 287 -34.27 5.81 -3.67
C GLU A 287 -33.22 6.92 -3.51
N LEU A 288 -32.21 7.00 -4.40
CA LEU A 288 -31.18 8.04 -4.36
C LEU A 288 -31.78 9.44 -4.36
N THR A 289 -32.82 9.69 -5.17
CA THR A 289 -33.43 11.02 -5.34
C THR A 289 -34.75 11.18 -4.58
N THR A 290 -35.56 10.13 -4.40
CA THR A 290 -36.82 10.22 -3.63
C THR A 290 -36.59 10.49 -2.14
N LYS A 291 -35.37 10.21 -1.64
CA LYS A 291 -34.95 10.57 -0.28
C LYS A 291 -34.42 12.00 -0.20
N MET A 292 -34.01 12.62 -1.29
CA MET A 292 -33.47 13.98 -1.29
C MET A 292 -34.56 15.03 -1.06
N ARG A 293 -34.16 16.17 -0.49
CA ARG A 293 -34.92 17.41 -0.65
C ARG A 293 -34.66 17.98 -2.03
N ARG A 294 -35.47 18.95 -2.44
CA ARG A 294 -35.21 19.72 -3.65
C ARG A 294 -33.81 20.33 -3.58
N TRP A 295 -33.08 20.26 -4.68
CA TRP A 295 -31.76 20.84 -4.82
C TRP A 295 -31.74 22.31 -4.39
N ASN A 296 -30.82 22.67 -3.51
CA ASN A 296 -30.67 24.03 -2.98
C ASN A 296 -29.20 24.47 -3.09
N VAL A 297 -28.97 25.62 -3.73
CA VAL A 297 -27.63 26.22 -3.88
C VAL A 297 -26.94 26.44 -2.53
N MET A 298 -27.69 26.68 -1.44
CA MET A 298 -27.12 26.80 -0.10
C MET A 298 -26.52 25.50 0.44
N LEU A 299 -26.96 24.34 -0.06
CA LEU A 299 -26.52 23.01 0.40
C LEU A 299 -25.54 22.33 -0.56
N TYR A 300 -25.60 22.67 -1.85
CA TYR A 300 -24.80 22.04 -2.91
C TYR A 300 -23.91 23.02 -3.69
N GLY A 301 -24.01 24.33 -3.41
CA GLY A 301 -23.32 25.36 -4.17
C GLY A 301 -23.72 25.37 -5.65
N ASP A 302 -22.75 25.70 -6.49
CA ASP A 302 -22.86 25.75 -7.95
C ASP A 302 -22.50 24.41 -8.62
N LEU A 303 -22.49 23.31 -7.86
CA LEU A 303 -22.20 21.99 -8.42
C LEU A 303 -23.25 21.63 -9.50
N PRO A 304 -22.83 21.22 -10.71
CA PRO A 304 -23.76 20.80 -11.76
C PRO A 304 -24.43 19.46 -11.41
N TYR A 305 -23.75 18.62 -10.63
CA TYR A 305 -24.23 17.36 -10.09
C TYR A 305 -23.40 16.94 -8.87
N ILE A 306 -23.95 16.02 -8.08
CA ILE A 306 -23.17 15.19 -7.14
C ILE A 306 -23.09 13.78 -7.70
N LEU A 307 -22.13 12.99 -7.23
CA LEU A 307 -22.08 11.58 -7.58
C LEU A 307 -23.11 10.77 -6.76
N GLY A 308 -23.47 9.62 -7.27
CA GLY A 308 -24.18 8.62 -6.50
C GLY A 308 -23.85 7.22 -6.96
N TYR A 309 -24.16 6.24 -6.13
CA TYR A 309 -24.11 4.85 -6.52
C TYR A 309 -25.38 4.11 -6.08
N ALA A 310 -25.77 3.12 -6.87
CA ALA A 310 -26.88 2.22 -6.57
C ALA A 310 -26.40 0.79 -6.73
N THR A 311 -26.67 -0.07 -5.75
CA THR A 311 -26.32 -1.50 -5.83
C THR A 311 -27.55 -2.38 -5.74
N SER A 312 -27.44 -3.56 -6.35
CA SER A 312 -28.41 -4.63 -6.18
C SER A 312 -27.68 -5.97 -6.32
N GLY A 313 -27.24 -6.53 -5.20
CA GLY A 313 -26.33 -7.66 -5.21
C GLY A 313 -25.02 -7.32 -5.93
N SER A 314 -24.70 -8.05 -6.99
CA SER A 314 -23.50 -7.86 -7.81
C SER A 314 -23.55 -6.68 -8.78
N ASN A 315 -24.71 -6.06 -8.97
CA ASN A 315 -24.87 -4.96 -9.92
C ASN A 315 -24.55 -3.64 -9.22
N LEU A 316 -23.77 -2.79 -9.90
CA LEU A 316 -23.37 -1.47 -9.44
C LEU A 316 -23.61 -0.46 -10.56
N GLN A 317 -24.42 0.54 -10.28
CA GLN A 317 -24.55 1.72 -11.13
C GLN A 317 -23.92 2.92 -10.44
N VAL A 318 -23.09 3.65 -11.18
CA VAL A 318 -22.64 4.99 -10.78
C VAL A 318 -23.51 5.99 -11.51
N VAL A 319 -23.99 7.00 -10.79
CA VAL A 319 -24.90 8.02 -11.32
C VAL A 319 -24.36 9.42 -11.09
N ALA A 320 -24.71 10.34 -11.98
CA ALA A 320 -24.67 11.78 -11.73
C ALA A 320 -26.08 12.23 -11.29
N ILE A 321 -26.17 12.83 -10.11
CA ILE A 321 -27.43 13.37 -9.59
C ILE A 321 -27.47 14.87 -9.87
N GLU A 322 -28.34 15.26 -10.80
CA GLU A 322 -28.46 16.61 -11.34
C GLU A 322 -29.65 17.37 -10.74
N ARG A 323 -29.51 18.70 -10.68
CA ARG A 323 -30.64 19.60 -10.46
C ARG A 323 -31.62 19.48 -11.63
N SER A 324 -32.91 19.45 -11.32
CA SER A 324 -33.99 19.58 -12.31
C SER A 324 -35.03 20.60 -11.83
N ASP A 325 -36.00 20.93 -12.69
CA ASP A 325 -37.14 21.78 -12.31
C ASP A 325 -38.04 21.13 -11.24
N GLY A 326 -37.96 19.81 -11.08
CA GLY A 326 -38.71 19.00 -10.12
C GLY A 326 -37.80 18.22 -9.15
N PRO A 327 -38.10 16.94 -8.86
CA PRO A 327 -37.20 16.05 -8.13
C PRO A 327 -35.85 15.93 -8.85
N CYS A 328 -34.75 15.82 -8.08
CA CYS A 328 -33.42 15.60 -8.67
C CYS A 328 -33.43 14.39 -9.61
N ARG A 329 -32.66 14.46 -10.68
CA ARG A 329 -32.55 13.38 -11.67
C ARG A 329 -31.25 12.61 -11.45
N ALA A 330 -31.33 11.29 -11.31
CA ALA A 330 -30.16 10.42 -11.27
C ALA A 330 -29.92 9.82 -12.66
N THR A 331 -28.90 10.30 -13.34
CA THR A 331 -28.49 9.84 -14.68
C THR A 331 -27.39 8.79 -14.51
N VAL A 332 -27.61 7.55 -14.97
CA VAL A 332 -26.58 6.50 -14.96
C VAL A 332 -25.43 6.91 -15.87
N ILE A 333 -24.22 6.91 -15.33
CA ILE A 333 -22.98 7.22 -16.05
C ILE A 333 -22.10 5.99 -16.23
N LEU A 334 -22.19 5.00 -15.32
CA LEU A 334 -21.52 3.71 -15.44
C LEU A 334 -22.45 2.63 -14.92
N ASP A 335 -22.42 1.45 -15.54
CA ASP A 335 -23.21 0.28 -15.17
C ASP A 335 -22.29 -0.94 -15.20
N PHE A 336 -22.20 -1.66 -14.08
CA PHE A 336 -21.28 -2.76 -13.87
C PHE A 336 -21.99 -3.95 -13.25
N SER A 337 -21.55 -5.15 -13.60
CA SER A 337 -21.94 -6.40 -12.95
C SER A 337 -20.71 -7.22 -12.59
N VAL A 338 -20.51 -7.49 -11.29
CA VAL A 338 -19.35 -8.24 -10.75
C VAL A 338 -19.19 -9.65 -11.37
N PHE A 339 -20.27 -10.22 -11.94
CA PHE A 339 -20.22 -11.55 -12.59
C PHE A 339 -20.12 -11.52 -14.10
N GLU A 340 -20.61 -10.47 -14.76
CA GLU A 340 -20.62 -10.37 -16.23
C GLU A 340 -19.38 -9.63 -16.73
N ASP A 341 -18.98 -8.58 -16.02
CA ASP A 341 -17.74 -7.87 -16.23
C ASP A 341 -16.62 -8.65 -15.54
N LYS A 342 -16.09 -9.67 -16.22
CA LYS A 342 -14.84 -10.29 -15.78
C LYS A 342 -13.80 -9.18 -15.62
N ALA A 343 -13.32 -8.96 -14.40
CA ALA A 343 -12.22 -8.05 -14.06
C ALA A 343 -11.04 -8.19 -15.02
#